data_AF-A0A834FQQ2-F1
#
_entry.id   AF-A0A834FQQ2-F1
#
_cell.length_a   1.000
_cell.length_b   1.000
_cell.length_c   1.000
_cell.angle_alpha   90.00
_cell.angle_beta   90.00
_cell.angle_gamma   90.00
#
_symmetry.space_group_name_H-M   'P 1'
#
loop_
_entity.id
_entity.type
_entity.pdbx_description
1 polymer ?
#
loop_
_entity_poly.entity_id
_entity_poly.type
_entity_poly.pdbx_seq_one_letter_code
_entity_poly.pdbx_strand_id
1 'polypeptide(L)'
;MDHSGVCLFCLLLGLGFTTPSGNYWFTMFNDYGATFSLLFIVLIEVITVSYIYGIKRFEKDIEDMLGHRPNWYWKIMWVVVSPLLLIGLFVFYIITYIQGGTPTYQAWDKDVGKSVQTEYPVFGQVFIGLLLVSSVSCIPLAALYAFCRKRKHGVVQKESVSTVAA
;
A
#
# COMPACT_ATOMS: atom_id res chain seq x y z
N MET A 1 15.50 -7.27 21.34
CA MET A 1 15.17 -6.10 20.49
C MET A 1 13.64 -5.92 20.51
N ASP A 2 13.01 -5.90 21.68
CA ASP A 2 12.77 -4.79 22.63
C ASP A 2 11.53 -3.99 22.19
N HIS A 3 10.34 -4.51 22.51
CA HIS A 3 9.06 -3.80 22.29
C HIS A 3 9.10 -2.35 22.81
N SER A 4 9.84 -2.10 23.89
CA SER A 4 10.10 -0.77 24.46
C SER A 4 10.80 0.18 23.48
N GLY A 5 11.73 -0.32 22.66
CA GLY A 5 12.43 0.49 21.66
C GLY A 5 11.50 0.96 20.53
N VAL A 6 10.57 0.09 20.09
CA VAL A 6 9.56 0.45 19.09
C VAL A 6 8.61 1.50 19.64
N CYS A 7 8.13 1.34 20.87
CA CYS A 7 7.25 2.31 21.51
C CYS A 7 7.93 3.68 21.67
N LEU A 8 9.19 3.70 22.11
CA LEU A 8 9.95 4.94 22.30
C LEU A 8 10.23 5.63 20.96
N PHE A 9 10.52 4.87 19.91
CA PHE A 9 10.67 5.39 18.55
C PHE A 9 9.36 6.01 18.03
N CYS A 10 8.23 5.31 18.16
CA CYS A 10 6.92 5.83 17.75
C CYS A 10 6.54 7.09 18.55
N LEU A 11 6.86 7.16 19.84
CA LEU A 11 6.64 8.34 20.68
C LEU A 11 7.43 9.54 20.14
N LEU A 12 8.71 9.35 19.83
CA LEU A 12 9.57 10.43 19.30
C LEU A 12 9.08 10.94 17.94
N LEU A 13 8.68 10.03 17.04
CA LEU A 13 8.09 10.42 15.75
C LEU A 13 6.75 11.15 15.92
N GLY A 14 5.87 10.63 16.79
CA GLY A 14 4.59 11.25 17.10
C GLY A 14 4.73 12.65 17.69
N LEU A 15 5.75 12.87 18.54
CA LEU A 15 6.04 14.17 19.12
C LEU A 15 6.31 15.24 18.04
N GLY A 16 6.99 14.88 16.95
CA GLY A 16 7.23 15.77 15.82
C GLY A 16 5.93 16.28 15.17
N PHE A 17 4.92 15.41 15.07
CA PHE A 17 3.60 15.78 14.54
C PHE A 17 2.73 16.61 15.51
N THR A 18 3.10 16.69 16.79
CA THR A 18 2.39 17.52 17.78
C THR A 18 2.85 18.98 17.82
N THR A 19 3.84 19.35 17.02
CA THR A 19 4.29 20.75 16.89
C THR A 19 3.20 21.65 16.28
N PRO A 20 3.27 22.99 16.44
CA PRO A 20 2.27 23.91 15.86
C PRO A 20 2.10 23.78 14.33
N SER A 21 3.16 23.38 13.63
CA SER A 21 3.16 23.08 12.19
C SER A 21 2.89 21.60 11.87
N GLY A 22 2.77 20.75 12.87
CA GLY A 22 2.72 19.29 12.73
C GLY A 22 1.45 18.79 12.04
N ASN A 23 0.34 19.53 12.12
CA ASN A 23 -0.89 19.21 11.42
C ASN A 23 -0.69 19.19 9.87
N TYR A 24 0.13 20.09 9.34
CA TYR A 24 0.46 20.12 7.91
C TYR A 24 1.27 18.90 7.48
N TRP A 25 2.29 18.53 8.27
CA TRP A 25 3.09 17.33 8.03
C TRP A 25 2.26 16.05 8.15
N PHE A 26 1.37 15.99 9.14
CA PHE A 26 0.47 14.86 9.34
C PHE A 26 -0.49 14.69 8.15
N THR A 27 -1.10 15.78 7.68
CA THR A 27 -2.02 15.77 6.55
C THR A 27 -1.30 15.32 5.27
N MET A 28 -0.09 15.84 5.01
CA MET A 28 0.75 15.39 3.90
C MET A 28 0.98 13.87 3.95
N PHE A 29 1.36 13.33 5.11
CA PHE A 29 1.63 11.90 5.26
C PHE A 29 0.36 11.05 5.12
N ASN A 30 -0.78 11.52 5.61
CA ASN A 30 -2.06 10.82 5.50
C ASN A 30 -2.54 10.74 4.04
N ASP A 31 -2.49 11.85 3.32
CA ASP A 31 -3.08 11.95 1.99
C ASP A 31 -2.20 11.31 0.91
N TYR A 32 -0.87 11.44 1.02
CA TYR A 32 0.08 10.92 0.04
C TYR A 32 0.78 9.63 0.49
N GLY A 33 1.02 9.45 1.78
CA GLY A 33 1.62 8.24 2.32
C GLY A 33 0.56 7.16 2.50
N ALA A 34 -0.31 7.31 3.49
CA ALA A 34 -1.25 6.27 3.88
C ALA A 34 -2.27 5.94 2.77
N THR A 35 -2.98 6.96 2.26
CA THR A 35 -4.08 6.75 1.30
C THR A 35 -3.61 6.09 0.00
N PHE A 36 -2.57 6.64 -0.63
CA PHE A 36 -2.03 6.07 -1.88
C PHE A 36 -1.50 4.64 -1.67
N SER A 37 -0.74 4.41 -0.59
CA SER A 37 -0.17 3.09 -0.30
C SER A 37 -1.25 2.04 -0.08
N LEU A 38 -2.28 2.37 0.70
CA LEU A 38 -3.38 1.45 0.98
C LEU A 38 -4.16 1.13 -0.29
N LEU A 39 -4.49 2.13 -1.10
CA LEU A 39 -5.18 1.93 -2.38
C LEU A 39 -4.36 1.02 -3.31
N PHE A 40 -3.05 1.25 -3.40
CA PHE A 40 -2.16 0.46 -4.25
C PHE A 40 -2.03 -0.99 -3.77
N ILE A 41 -1.85 -1.21 -2.46
CA ILE A 41 -1.75 -2.56 -1.87
C ILE A 41 -3.04 -3.35 -2.11
N VAL A 42 -4.20 -2.75 -1.80
CA VAL A 42 -5.51 -3.41 -1.95
C VAL A 42 -5.80 -3.71 -3.43
N LEU A 43 -5.41 -2.82 -4.35
CA LEU A 43 -5.55 -3.06 -5.79
C LEU A 43 -4.78 -4.32 -6.23
N ILE A 44 -3.50 -4.42 -5.85
CA ILE A 44 -2.66 -5.58 -6.20
C ILE A 44 -3.17 -6.86 -5.52
N GLU A 45 -3.61 -6.76 -4.27
CA GLU A 45 -4.18 -7.90 -3.54
C GLU A 45 -5.42 -8.46 -4.24
N VAL A 46 -6.37 -7.60 -4.61
CA VAL A 46 -7.59 -8.03 -5.30
C VAL A 46 -7.30 -8.57 -6.69
N ILE A 47 -6.37 -7.95 -7.45
CA ILE A 47 -5.94 -8.50 -8.74
C ILE A 47 -5.29 -9.88 -8.57
N THR A 48 -4.46 -10.04 -7.54
CA THR A 48 -3.79 -11.30 -7.23
C THR A 48 -4.81 -12.38 -6.88
N VAL A 49 -5.80 -12.10 -6.04
CA VAL A 49 -6.85 -13.07 -5.68
C VAL A 49 -7.74 -13.41 -6.88
N SER A 50 -8.19 -12.41 -7.63
CA SER A 50 -9.15 -12.62 -8.72
C SER A 50 -8.53 -13.29 -9.96
N TYR A 51 -7.31 -12.92 -10.34
CA TYR A 51 -6.68 -13.39 -11.58
C TYR A 51 -5.55 -14.41 -11.38
N ILE A 52 -4.68 -14.23 -10.38
CA ILE A 52 -3.51 -15.11 -10.19
C ILE A 52 -3.91 -16.37 -9.39
N TYR A 53 -4.62 -16.20 -8.28
CA TYR A 53 -5.08 -17.31 -7.44
C TYR A 53 -6.22 -18.07 -8.13
N GLY A 54 -7.07 -17.36 -8.85
CA GLY A 54 -8.14 -17.91 -9.66
C GLY A 54 -9.39 -18.24 -8.84
N ILE A 55 -10.54 -17.82 -9.36
CA ILE A 55 -11.82 -17.91 -8.65
C ILE A 55 -12.22 -19.34 -8.26
N LYS A 56 -11.82 -20.35 -9.04
CA LYS A 56 -12.17 -21.75 -8.74
C LYS A 56 -11.46 -22.26 -7.49
N ARG A 57 -10.22 -21.82 -7.26
CA ARG A 57 -9.47 -22.20 -6.05
C ARG A 57 -10.03 -21.47 -4.85
N PHE A 58 -10.29 -20.17 -5.00
CA PHE A 58 -10.90 -19.34 -3.97
C PHE A 58 -12.28 -19.86 -3.52
N GLU A 59 -13.13 -20.24 -4.47
CA GLU A 59 -14.45 -20.83 -4.19
C GLU A 59 -14.33 -22.13 -3.37
N LYS A 60 -13.36 -22.98 -3.73
CA LYS A 60 -13.11 -24.23 -3.01
C LYS A 60 -12.61 -23.98 -1.59
N ASP A 61 -11.71 -23.03 -1.39
CA ASP A 61 -11.21 -22.73 -0.04
C ASP A 61 -12.32 -22.14 0.85
N ILE A 62 -13.21 -21.33 0.28
CA ILE A 62 -14.38 -20.81 0.99
C ILE A 62 -15.35 -21.93 1.36
N GLU A 63 -15.61 -22.86 0.44
CA GLU A 63 -16.42 -24.04 0.71
C GLU A 63 -15.79 -24.93 1.79
N ASP A 64 -14.48 -25.13 1.77
CA ASP A 64 -13.75 -25.90 2.77
C ASP A 64 -13.77 -25.19 4.16
N MET A 65 -13.88 -23.86 4.21
CA MET A 65 -13.98 -23.08 5.46
C MET A 65 -15.40 -22.97 6.02
N LEU A 66 -16.40 -22.72 5.17
CA LEU A 66 -17.79 -22.46 5.57
C LEU A 66 -18.69 -23.70 5.46
N GLY A 67 -18.23 -24.77 4.81
CA GLY A 67 -19.00 -25.99 4.56
C GLY A 67 -20.06 -25.87 3.45
N HIS A 68 -20.16 -24.71 2.79
CA HIS A 68 -21.11 -24.48 1.70
C HIS A 68 -20.52 -23.60 0.59
N ARG A 69 -20.94 -23.82 -0.66
CA ARG A 69 -20.48 -23.01 -1.79
C ARG A 69 -21.11 -21.60 -1.76
N PRO A 70 -20.32 -20.54 -2.00
CA PRO A 70 -20.86 -19.20 -2.15
C PRO A 70 -21.74 -19.09 -3.42
N ASN A 71 -22.81 -18.32 -3.35
CA ASN A 71 -23.76 -18.14 -4.45
C ASN A 71 -23.11 -17.42 -5.66
N TRP A 72 -23.67 -17.58 -6.86
CA TRP A 72 -23.13 -17.00 -8.11
C TRP A 72 -23.00 -15.47 -8.07
N TYR A 73 -23.88 -14.78 -7.34
CA TYR A 73 -23.80 -13.33 -7.13
C TYR A 73 -22.48 -12.90 -6.46
N TRP A 74 -22.08 -13.61 -5.39
CA TRP A 74 -20.84 -13.33 -4.66
C TRP A 74 -19.61 -13.52 -5.54
N LYS A 75 -19.67 -14.50 -6.44
CA LYS A 75 -18.62 -14.79 -7.41
C LYS A 75 -18.40 -13.62 -8.36
N ILE A 76 -19.47 -13.06 -8.93
CA ILE A 76 -19.38 -11.91 -9.84
C ILE A 76 -18.93 -10.67 -9.08
N MET A 77 -19.44 -10.47 -7.85
CA MET A 77 -19.05 -9.36 -7.00
C MET A 77 -17.53 -9.32 -6.80
N TRP A 78 -16.89 -10.44 -6.45
CA TRP A 78 -15.46 -10.47 -6.18
C TRP A 78 -14.57 -10.46 -7.43
N VAL A 79 -14.98 -11.15 -8.50
CA VAL A 79 -14.16 -11.27 -9.72
C VAL A 79 -14.24 -10.02 -10.59
N VAL A 80 -15.40 -9.36 -10.62
CA VAL A 80 -15.66 -8.27 -11.56
C VAL A 80 -15.87 -6.95 -10.84
N VAL A 81 -16.79 -6.90 -9.87
CA VAL A 81 -17.18 -5.63 -9.24
C VAL A 81 -16.06 -5.06 -8.37
N SER A 82 -15.47 -5.87 -7.49
CA SER A 82 -14.38 -5.45 -6.61
C SER A 82 -13.17 -4.89 -7.36
N PRO A 83 -12.56 -5.59 -8.34
CA PRO A 83 -11.43 -5.04 -9.08
C PRO A 83 -11.83 -3.83 -9.92
N LEU A 84 -13.02 -3.80 -10.52
CA LEU A 84 -13.47 -2.66 -11.32
C LEU A 84 -13.64 -1.39 -10.47
N LEU A 85 -14.22 -1.51 -9.27
CA LEU A 85 -14.35 -0.38 -8.35
C LEU A 85 -12.99 0.10 -7.85
N LEU A 86 -12.06 -0.82 -7.52
CA LEU A 86 -10.72 -0.44 -7.07
C LEU A 86 -9.88 0.20 -8.17
N ILE A 87 -9.95 -0.31 -9.40
CA ILE A 87 -9.31 0.31 -10.56
C ILE A 87 -9.93 1.70 -10.80
N GLY A 88 -11.26 1.82 -10.75
CA GLY A 88 -11.94 3.09 -10.91
C GLY A 88 -11.53 4.12 -9.85
N LEU A 89 -11.47 3.70 -8.58
CA LEU A 89 -11.02 4.55 -7.47
C LEU A 89 -9.55 4.97 -7.63
N PHE A 90 -8.68 4.05 -8.04
CA PHE A 90 -7.28 4.35 -8.29
C PHE A 90 -7.11 5.34 -9.45
N VAL A 91 -7.82 5.14 -10.57
CA VAL A 91 -7.79 6.07 -11.71
C VAL A 91 -8.34 7.44 -11.31
N PHE A 92 -9.46 7.49 -10.58
CA PHE A 92 -10.03 8.74 -10.08
C PHE A 92 -9.06 9.48 -9.15
N TYR A 93 -8.37 8.75 -8.27
CA TYR A 93 -7.32 9.31 -7.40
C TYR A 93 -6.18 9.92 -8.23
N ILE A 94 -5.68 9.21 -9.25
CA ILE A 94 -4.61 9.70 -10.12
C ILE A 94 -5.06 10.92 -10.94
N ILE A 95 -6.29 10.91 -11.46
CA ILE A 95 -6.85 12.07 -12.19
C ILE A 95 -6.92 13.28 -11.25
N THR A 96 -7.43 13.10 -10.03
CA THR A 96 -7.51 14.17 -9.03
C THR A 96 -6.12 14.69 -8.66
N TYR A 97 -5.14 13.80 -8.55
CA TYR A 97 -3.75 14.17 -8.29
C TYR A 97 -3.14 15.00 -9.43
N ILE A 98 -3.36 14.61 -10.69
CA ILE A 98 -2.83 15.33 -11.87
C ILE A 98 -3.57 16.65 -12.10
N GLN A 99 -4.91 16.67 -12.00
CA GLN A 99 -5.73 17.87 -12.20
C GLN A 99 -5.58 18.88 -11.06
N GLY A 100 -5.36 18.41 -9.83
CA GLY A 100 -5.03 19.25 -8.68
C GLY A 100 -3.67 19.92 -8.80
N GLY A 101 -2.84 19.53 -9.79
CA GLY A 101 -1.55 20.14 -10.08
C GLY A 101 -0.56 19.93 -8.95
N THR A 102 -0.03 21.02 -8.42
CA THR A 102 0.91 21.01 -7.31
C THR A 102 0.19 20.63 -6.01
N PRO A 103 0.75 19.73 -5.18
CA PRO A 103 0.11 19.35 -3.93
C PRO A 103 -0.08 20.62 -3.08
N THR A 104 -1.34 20.92 -2.76
CA THR A 104 -1.74 22.09 -1.97
C THR A 104 -2.11 21.67 -0.57
N TYR A 105 -1.92 22.55 0.40
CA TYR A 105 -2.38 22.36 1.77
C TYR A 105 -3.18 23.55 2.24
N GLN A 106 -4.13 23.27 3.13
CA GLN A 106 -4.91 24.27 3.83
C GLN A 106 -3.99 24.97 4.84
N ALA A 107 -3.41 26.12 4.50
CA ALA A 107 -2.57 26.90 5.43
C ALA A 107 -3.42 27.91 6.19
N TRP A 108 -3.27 27.98 7.52
CA TRP A 108 -3.94 29.00 8.31
C TRP A 108 -3.27 30.37 8.12
N ASP A 109 -3.98 31.31 7.52
CA ASP A 109 -3.53 32.69 7.36
C ASP A 109 -4.02 33.55 8.53
N LYS A 110 -3.09 34.16 9.27
CA LYS A 110 -3.40 35.00 10.44
C LYS A 110 -4.04 36.34 10.04
N ASP A 111 -3.76 36.82 8.84
CA ASP A 111 -4.20 38.13 8.36
C ASP A 111 -5.63 38.08 7.81
N VAL A 112 -6.04 36.93 7.29
CA VAL A 112 -7.36 36.69 6.68
C VAL A 112 -8.31 35.92 7.63
N GLY A 113 -7.78 35.26 8.66
CA GLY A 113 -8.55 34.44 9.61
C GLY A 113 -9.22 33.22 8.96
N LYS A 114 -8.68 32.74 7.83
CA LYS A 114 -9.20 31.62 7.04
C LYS A 114 -8.08 30.69 6.59
N SER A 115 -8.43 29.43 6.29
CA SER A 115 -7.52 28.50 5.61
C SER A 115 -7.42 28.86 4.13
N VAL A 116 -6.22 29.21 3.67
CA VAL A 116 -5.91 29.51 2.26
C VAL A 116 -5.15 28.33 1.67
N GLN A 117 -5.55 27.87 0.50
CA GLN A 117 -4.84 26.81 -0.23
C GLN A 117 -3.49 27.34 -0.69
N THR A 118 -2.42 26.87 -0.05
CA THR A 118 -1.04 27.25 -0.37
C THR A 118 -0.32 26.05 -0.98
N GLU A 119 0.58 26.30 -1.91
CA GLU A 119 1.40 25.26 -2.53
C GLU A 119 2.47 24.74 -1.56
N TYR A 120 2.73 23.43 -1.57
CA TYR A 120 3.85 22.89 -0.81
C TYR A 120 5.19 23.40 -1.35
N PRO A 121 6.13 23.81 -0.48
CA PRO A 121 7.48 24.15 -0.89
C PRO A 121 8.20 22.93 -1.49
N VAL A 122 9.24 23.18 -2.29
CA VAL A 122 9.97 22.16 -3.07
C VAL A 122 10.47 20.99 -2.22
N PHE A 123 10.94 21.24 -0.99
CA PHE A 123 11.36 20.15 -0.09
C PHE A 123 10.21 19.20 0.28
N GLY A 124 8.99 19.74 0.44
CA GLY A 124 7.79 18.96 0.72
C GLY A 124 7.38 18.12 -0.48
N GLN A 125 7.50 18.66 -1.69
CA GLN A 125 7.26 17.93 -2.93
C GLN A 125 8.22 16.75 -3.10
N VAL A 126 9.52 16.94 -2.81
CA VAL A 126 10.52 15.86 -2.82
C VAL A 126 10.18 14.78 -1.78
N PHE A 127 9.74 15.18 -0.58
CA PHE A 127 9.34 14.24 0.47
C PHE A 127 8.11 13.41 0.06
N ILE A 128 7.10 14.04 -0.55
CA ILE A 128 5.94 13.34 -1.11
C ILE A 128 6.38 12.33 -2.18
N GLY A 129 7.26 12.74 -3.10
CA GLY A 129 7.82 11.84 -4.11
C GLY A 129 8.52 10.62 -3.51
N LEU A 130 9.33 10.83 -2.46
CA LEU A 130 10.01 9.75 -1.75
C LEU A 130 9.02 8.80 -1.05
N LEU A 131 7.97 9.32 -0.43
CA LEU A 131 6.90 8.51 0.17
C LEU A 131 6.24 7.61 -0.87
N LEU A 132 5.82 8.19 -2.01
CA LEU A 132 5.18 7.43 -3.09
C LEU A 132 6.11 6.34 -3.65
N VAL A 133 7.37 6.66 -3.90
CA VAL A 133 8.36 5.69 -4.40
C VAL A 133 8.61 4.57 -3.39
N SER A 134 8.69 4.89 -2.10
CA SER A 134 8.90 3.89 -1.05
C SER A 134 7.77 2.85 -1.06
N SER A 135 6.52 3.30 -1.14
CA SER A 135 5.34 2.42 -1.14
C SER A 135 5.24 1.56 -2.39
N VAL A 136 5.49 2.14 -3.57
CA VAL A 136 5.49 1.35 -4.83
C VAL A 136 6.62 0.35 -4.83
N SER A 137 7.78 0.67 -4.24
CA SER A 137 8.95 -0.22 -4.21
C SER A 137 8.80 -1.43 -3.31
N CYS A 138 7.94 -1.39 -2.28
CA CYS A 138 7.73 -2.50 -1.34
C CYS A 138 7.27 -3.79 -2.04
N ILE A 139 6.38 -3.68 -3.05
CA ILE A 139 5.84 -4.83 -3.79
C ILE A 139 6.90 -5.50 -4.69
N PRO A 140 7.64 -4.80 -5.58
CA PRO A 140 8.70 -5.40 -6.36
C PRO A 140 9.86 -5.87 -5.47
N LEU A 141 10.17 -5.20 -4.36
CA LEU A 141 11.16 -5.70 -3.39
C LEU A 141 10.73 -7.03 -2.79
N ALA A 142 9.46 -7.17 -2.39
CA ALA A 142 8.92 -8.44 -1.90
C ALA A 142 8.97 -9.53 -2.98
N ALA A 143 8.62 -9.21 -4.23
CA ALA A 143 8.69 -10.14 -5.35
C ALA A 143 10.12 -10.59 -5.65
N LEU A 144 11.08 -9.65 -5.70
CA LEU A 144 12.51 -9.93 -5.87
C LEU A 144 13.07 -10.75 -4.72
N TYR A 145 12.71 -10.40 -3.48
CA TYR A 145 13.12 -11.15 -2.29
C TYR A 145 12.62 -12.59 -2.32
N ALA A 146 11.34 -12.79 -2.67
CA ALA A 146 10.76 -14.12 -2.83
C ALA A 146 11.45 -14.91 -3.95
N PHE A 147 11.76 -14.27 -5.08
CA PHE A 147 12.49 -14.88 -6.19
C PHE A 147 13.91 -15.30 -5.80
N CYS A 148 14.66 -14.42 -5.15
CA CYS A 148 16.01 -14.69 -4.65
C CYS A 148 16.03 -15.83 -3.61
N ARG A 149 15.04 -15.87 -2.70
CA ARG A 149 14.89 -16.97 -1.74
C ARG A 149 14.59 -18.30 -2.42
N LYS A 150 13.68 -18.33 -3.40
CA LYS A 150 13.40 -19.56 -4.16
C LYS A 150 14.63 -20.07 -4.90
N ARG A 151 15.44 -19.16 -5.48
CA ARG A 151 16.70 -19.53 -6.14
C ARG A 151 17.70 -20.14 -5.14
N LYS A 152 17.86 -19.56 -3.95
CA LYS A 152 18.72 -20.13 -2.88
C LYS A 152 18.23 -21.51 -2.41
N HIS A 153 16.94 -21.68 -2.13
CA HIS A 153 16.39 -22.99 -1.71
C HIS A 153 16.49 -24.05 -2.82
N GLY A 154 16.30 -23.68 -4.09
CA GLY A 154 16.43 -24.59 -5.22
C GLY A 154 17.86 -25.09 -5.45
N VAL A 155 18.87 -24.26 -5.17
CA VAL A 155 20.29 -24.66 -5.23
C VAL A 155 20.63 -25.63 -4.09
N VAL A 156 20.23 -25.32 -2.85
CA VAL A 156 20.49 -26.17 -1.67
C VAL A 156 19.82 -27.54 -1.77
N GLN A 157 18.58 -27.61 -2.25
CA GLN A 157 17.89 -28.90 -2.47
C GLN A 157 18.64 -29.77 -3.49
N LYS A 158 19.19 -29.16 -4.55
CA LYS A 158 19.90 -29.87 -5.62
C LYS A 158 21.25 -30.41 -5.15
N GLU A 159 21.98 -29.67 -4.31
CA GLU A 159 23.22 -30.14 -3.68
C GLU A 159 22.98 -31.27 -2.67
N SER A 160 21.90 -31.18 -1.88
CA SER A 160 21.54 -32.24 -0.92
C SER A 160 21.24 -33.55 -1.66
N VAL A 161 20.39 -33.52 -2.70
CA VAL A 161 20.06 -34.71 -3.51
C VAL A 161 21.29 -35.30 -4.21
N SER A 162 22.23 -34.48 -4.66
CA SER A 162 23.47 -34.97 -5.28
C SER A 162 24.44 -35.60 -4.29
N THR A 163 24.38 -35.25 -3.00
CA THR A 163 25.24 -35.81 -1.95
C THR A 163 24.70 -37.14 -1.42
N VAL A 164 23.37 -37.34 -1.41
CA VAL A 164 22.76 -38.62 -1.00
C VAL A 164 22.77 -39.67 -2.13
N ALA A 165 22.99 -39.24 -3.38
CA ALA A 165 23.00 -40.10 -4.56
C ALA A 165 24.41 -40.61 -4.97
N ALA A 166 25.45 -40.20 -4.26
CA ALA A 166 26.84 -40.62 -4.44
C ALA A 166 27.28 -41.55 -3.30
#